data_AF-A0A2G9NJ40-F1
#
_entry.id   AF-A0A2G9NJ40-F1
#
_cell.length_a   1.000
_cell.length_b   1.000
_cell.length_c   1.000
_cell.angle_alpha   90.00
_cell.angle_beta   90.00
_cell.angle_gamma   90.00
#
_symmetry.space_group_name_H-M   'P 1'
#
loop_
_entity.id
_entity.type
_entity.pdbx_description
1 polymer ?
#
loop_
_entity_poly.entity_id
_entity_poly.type
_entity_poly.pdbx_seq_one_letter_code
_entity_poly.pdbx_strand_id
1 'polypeptide(L)'
;MPRVKFENGKQREFLNKVMLETNVPSLRSLSQYGFDVSYSSWKNYYNENRCLHQSLFENLCHIAKLNPKNFKFKLLNDYWGQVKGGKKSRK
;
A
#
# COMPACT_ATOMS: atom_id res chain seq x y z
N MET A 1 -0.42 8.12 10.08
CA MET A 1 -0.98 8.03 8.72
C MET A 1 -1.74 6.73 8.55
N PRO A 2 -3.00 6.80 8.10
CA PRO A 2 -3.87 5.66 7.99
C PRO A 2 -3.36 4.68 6.93
N ARG A 3 -3.60 3.39 7.17
CA ARG A 3 -3.20 2.31 6.26
C ARG A 3 -4.43 1.74 5.57
N VAL A 4 -4.25 1.36 4.31
CA VAL A 4 -5.25 0.66 3.53
C VAL A 4 -4.97 -0.83 3.64
N LYS A 5 -5.90 -1.57 4.26
CA LYS A 5 -5.84 -3.02 4.37
C LYS A 5 -6.81 -3.65 3.37
N PHE A 6 -6.25 -4.39 2.43
CA PHE A 6 -7.03 -5.21 1.51
C PHE A 6 -7.34 -6.59 2.13
N GLU A 7 -8.29 -7.29 1.54
CA GLU A 7 -8.43 -8.73 1.73
C GLU A 7 -7.22 -9.46 1.11
N ASN A 8 -6.91 -10.66 1.62
CA ASN A 8 -5.77 -11.44 1.12
C ASN A 8 -5.91 -11.70 -0.40
N GLY A 9 -4.84 -11.46 -1.14
CA GLY A 9 -4.75 -11.52 -2.59
C GLY A 9 -5.17 -10.22 -3.30
N LYS A 10 -5.99 -9.38 -2.67
CA LYS A 10 -6.58 -8.19 -3.32
C LYS A 10 -5.60 -7.02 -3.42
N GLN A 11 -4.61 -6.92 -2.54
CA GLN A 11 -3.59 -5.87 -2.67
C GLN A 11 -2.69 -6.15 -3.87
N ARG A 12 -2.33 -7.42 -4.08
CA ARG A 12 -1.57 -7.85 -5.25
C ARG A 12 -2.36 -7.65 -6.54
N GLU A 13 -3.63 -8.04 -6.57
CA GLU A 13 -4.53 -7.77 -7.70
C GLU A 13 -4.64 -6.27 -8.01
N PHE A 14 -4.75 -5.43 -6.99
CA PHE A 14 -4.78 -3.98 -7.14
C PHE A 14 -3.49 -3.47 -7.81
N LEU A 15 -2.32 -3.88 -7.32
CA LEU A 15 -1.04 -3.46 -7.91
C LEU A 15 -0.86 -3.96 -9.35
N ASN A 16 -1.30 -5.18 -9.66
CA ASN A 16 -1.33 -5.69 -11.03
C ASN A 16 -2.22 -4.84 -11.93
N LYS A 17 -3.40 -4.45 -11.43
CA LYS A 17 -4.31 -3.58 -12.17
C LYS A 17 -3.69 -2.20 -12.41
N VAL A 18 -3.05 -1.61 -11.40
CA VAL A 18 -2.31 -0.35 -11.56
C VAL A 18 -1.26 -0.50 -12.65
N MET A 19 -0.47 -1.58 -12.66
CA MET A 19 0.56 -1.78 -13.68
C MET A 19 -0.01 -1.90 -15.10
N LEU A 20 -1.15 -2.58 -15.25
CA LEU A 20 -1.84 -2.72 -16.52
C LEU A 20 -2.36 -1.37 -17.04
N GLU A 21 -3.08 -0.61 -16.20
CA GLU A 21 -3.64 0.70 -16.59
C GLU A 21 -2.56 1.74 -16.86
N THR A 22 -1.43 1.66 -16.17
CA THR A 22 -0.29 2.57 -16.35
C THR A 22 0.67 2.10 -17.46
N ASN A 23 0.39 0.94 -18.07
CA ASN A 23 1.20 0.31 -19.12
C ASN A 23 2.68 0.17 -18.73
N VAL A 24 2.94 -0.28 -17.50
CA VAL A 24 4.30 -0.50 -17.01
C VAL A 24 4.63 -1.99 -16.96
N PRO A 25 5.86 -2.40 -17.34
CA PRO A 25 6.22 -3.81 -17.42
C PRO A 25 6.53 -4.44 -16.06
N SER A 26 6.76 -3.64 -15.00
CA SER A 26 7.17 -4.16 -13.70
C SER A 26 6.83 -3.23 -12.53
N LEU A 27 6.78 -3.78 -11.32
CA LEU A 27 6.67 -3.00 -10.06
C LEU A 27 7.77 -1.95 -9.93
N ARG A 28 8.99 -2.26 -10.38
CA ARG A 28 10.11 -1.32 -10.31
C ARG A 28 9.84 -0.12 -11.20
N SER A 29 9.22 -0.32 -12.35
CA SER A 29 8.88 0.74 -13.30
C SER A 29 7.88 1.75 -12.73
N LEU A 30 7.12 1.41 -11.69
CA LEU A 30 6.26 2.38 -10.99
C LEU A 30 7.08 3.54 -10.38
N SER A 31 8.38 3.38 -10.12
CA SER A 31 9.23 4.47 -9.61
C SER A 31 9.33 5.65 -10.57
N GLN A 32 9.04 5.46 -11.87
CA GLN A 32 9.07 6.54 -12.86
C GLN A 32 8.02 7.63 -12.60
N TYR A 33 6.96 7.31 -11.84
CA TYR A 33 5.91 8.27 -11.46
C TYR A 33 6.30 9.14 -10.26
N GLY A 34 7.55 9.08 -9.79
CA GLY A 34 8.06 9.92 -8.71
C GLY A 34 7.65 9.48 -7.31
N PHE A 35 7.23 8.22 -7.14
CA PHE A 35 6.96 7.67 -5.80
C PHE A 35 8.25 7.50 -5.02
N ASP A 36 8.30 8.06 -3.81
CA ASP A 36 9.35 7.80 -2.82
C ASP A 36 9.15 6.44 -2.14
N VAL A 37 9.17 5.37 -2.94
CA VAL A 37 8.97 3.99 -2.49
C VAL A 37 10.07 3.13 -3.06
N SER A 38 10.90 2.59 -2.17
CA SER A 38 11.98 1.68 -2.56
C SER A 38 11.44 0.39 -3.19
N TYR A 39 12.23 -0.26 -4.04
CA TYR A 39 11.86 -1.53 -4.66
C TYR A 39 11.56 -2.64 -3.63
N SER A 40 12.27 -2.67 -2.50
CA SER A 40 11.99 -3.59 -1.40
C SER A 40 10.61 -3.33 -0.78
N SER A 41 10.20 -2.06 -0.65
CA SER A 41 8.88 -1.68 -0.17
C SER A 41 7.79 -2.09 -1.15
N TRP A 42 8.00 -1.87 -2.46
CA TRP A 42 7.10 -2.37 -3.50
C TRP A 42 6.89 -3.88 -3.43
N LYS A 43 7.97 -4.65 -3.29
CA LYS A 43 7.86 -6.11 -3.11
C LYS A 43 7.09 -6.49 -1.84
N ASN A 44 7.28 -5.77 -0.74
CA ASN A 44 6.53 -6.01 0.49
C ASN A 44 5.03 -5.72 0.32
N TYR A 45 4.67 -4.68 -0.42
CA TYR A 45 3.28 -4.42 -0.75
C TYR A 45 2.72 -5.47 -1.71
N TYR A 46 3.50 -5.89 -2.72
CA TYR A 46 3.09 -6.91 -3.67
C TYR A 46 2.87 -8.29 -3.03
N ASN A 47 3.73 -8.67 -2.09
CA ASN A 47 3.60 -9.90 -1.32
C ASN A 47 2.63 -9.77 -0.15
N GLU A 48 1.97 -8.62 0.01
CA GLU A 48 1.00 -8.34 1.09
C GLU A 48 1.57 -8.45 2.51
N ASN A 49 2.90 -8.44 2.63
CA ASN A 49 3.62 -8.40 3.91
C ASN A 49 3.41 -7.08 4.66
N ARG A 50 2.99 -6.02 3.95
CA ARG A 50 2.71 -4.69 4.50
C ARG A 50 1.44 -4.12 3.89
N CYS A 51 0.68 -3.37 4.69
CA CYS A 51 -0.46 -2.57 4.21
C CYS A 51 0.03 -1.28 3.54
N LEU A 52 -0.62 -0.88 2.45
CA LEU A 52 -0.34 0.36 1.74
C LEU A 52 -0.64 1.58 2.62
N HIS A 53 0.13 2.66 2.44
CA HIS A 53 -0.25 3.97 2.99
C HIS A 53 -1.46 4.49 2.22
N GLN A 54 -2.41 5.14 2.89
CA GLN A 54 -3.56 5.72 2.21
C GLN A 54 -3.17 6.70 1.10
N SER A 55 -2.21 7.59 1.36
CA SER A 55 -1.72 8.54 0.34
C SER A 55 -1.12 7.85 -0.88
N LEU A 56 -0.35 6.77 -0.67
CA LEU A 56 0.20 5.98 -1.78
C LEU A 56 -0.91 5.30 -2.57
N PHE A 57 -1.92 4.74 -1.91
CA PHE A 57 -3.08 4.13 -2.56
C PHE A 57 -3.86 5.14 -3.42
N GLU A 58 -4.13 6.33 -2.88
CA GLU A 58 -4.83 7.41 -3.59
C GLU A 58 -4.02 7.88 -4.80
N ASN A 59 -2.71 8.08 -4.65
CA ASN A 59 -1.86 8.48 -5.76
C ASN A 59 -1.81 7.39 -6.84
N LEU A 60 -1.74 6.11 -6.46
CA LEU A 60 -1.79 4.98 -7.40
C LEU A 60 -3.12 4.96 -8.16
N CYS A 61 -4.24 5.18 -7.46
CA CYS A 61 -5.56 5.30 -8.11
C CYS A 61 -5.60 6.47 -9.09
N HIS A 62 -5.03 7.62 -8.71
CA HIS A 62 -4.99 8.80 -9.55
C HIS A 62 -4.19 8.56 -10.85
N ILE A 63 -2.97 8.02 -10.76
CA ILE A 63 -2.14 7.77 -11.95
C ILE A 63 -2.73 6.70 -12.87
N ALA A 64 -3.37 5.69 -12.29
CA ALA A 64 -3.97 4.57 -13.03
C ALA A 64 -5.41 4.86 -13.47
N LYS A 65 -5.95 6.06 -13.19
CA LYS A 65 -7.34 6.44 -13.44
C LYS A 65 -8.35 5.42 -12.88
N LEU A 66 -8.03 4.82 -11.75
CA LEU A 66 -8.85 3.84 -11.06
C LEU A 66 -9.75 4.53 -10.03
N ASN A 67 -11.02 4.14 -9.97
CA ASN A 67 -11.92 4.62 -8.94
C ASN A 67 -11.72 3.82 -7.63
N PRO A 68 -11.31 4.45 -6.51
CA PRO A 68 -11.12 3.77 -5.23
C PRO A 68 -12.34 2.97 -4.76
N LYS A 69 -13.56 3.42 -5.10
CA LYS A 69 -14.82 2.76 -4.72
C LYS A 69 -14.97 1.35 -5.30
N ASN A 70 -14.21 1.02 -6.35
CA ASN A 70 -14.26 -0.30 -6.98
C ASN A 70 -13.48 -1.35 -6.19
N PHE A 71 -12.72 -0.96 -5.16
CA PHE A 71 -11.90 -1.87 -4.36
C PHE A 71 -12.49 -2.02 -2.96
N LYS A 72 -12.54 -3.27 -2.48
CA LYS A 72 -12.88 -3.58 -1.10
C LYS A 72 -11.62 -3.48 -0.24
N PHE A 73 -11.56 -2.46 0.61
CA PHE A 73 -10.49 -2.27 1.58
C PHE A 73 -11.03 -1.70 2.89
N LYS A 74 -10.24 -1.84 3.95
CA LYS A 74 -10.50 -1.25 5.26
C LYS A 74 -9.42 -0.22 5.57
N LEU A 75 -9.80 0.92 6.11
CA LEU A 75 -8.84 1.87 6.66
C LEU A 75 -8.46 1.43 8.09
N LEU A 76 -7.17 1.34 8.35
CA LEU A 76 -6.61 1.11 9.67
C LEU A 76 -6.09 2.43 10.22
N ASN A 77 -6.44 2.71 11.48
CA ASN A 77 -6.02 3.93 12.17
C ASN A 77 -4.50 3.99 12.39
N ASP A 78 -4.01 5.21 12.60
CA ASP A 78 -2.60 5.59 12.75
C ASP A 78 -1.79 4.77 13.75
N TYR A 79 -2.43 4.25 14.79
CA TYR A 79 -1.79 3.50 15.88
C TYR A 79 -1.95 1.98 15.74
N TRP A 80 -2.41 1.49 14.59
CA TRP A 80 -2.59 0.07 14.37
C TRP A 80 -1.26 -0.68 14.43
N GLY A 81 -1.11 -1.58 15.42
CA GLY A 81 0.13 -2.31 15.68
C GLY A 81 1.18 -1.55 16.49
N GLN A 82 0.93 -0.29 16.86
CA GLN A 82 1.79 0.44 17.77
C GLN A 82 1.42 0.09 19.21
N VAL A 83 2.21 -0.77 19.84
CA VAL A 83 2.18 -0.91 21.30
C VAL A 83 2.68 0.40 21.88
N LYS A 84 1.82 1.18 22.56
CA LYS A 84 2.24 2.35 23.35
C LYS A 84 3.36 1.85 24.26
N GLY A 85 4.58 2.34 24.05
CA GLY A 85 5.79 1.84 24.70
C GLY A 85 5.63 1.79 26.22
N GLY A 86 5.30 0.62 26.74
CA GLY A 86 5.32 0.36 28.17
C GLY A 86 6.76 0.07 28.55
N LYS A 87 7.43 1.02 29.20
CA LYS A 87 8.54 0.67 30.08
C LYS A 87 7.91 -0.19 31.18
N LYS A 88 7.96 -1.52 31.06
CA LYS A 88 7.69 -2.40 32.21
C LYS A 88 8.74 -2.00 33.25
N SER A 89 8.35 -1.24 34.27
CA SER A 89 9.26 -0.85 35.34
C SER A 89 9.88 -2.13 35.90
N ARG A 90 11.21 -2.19 35.97
CA ARG A 90 11.88 -3.17 36.83
C ARG A 90 11.57 -2.75 38.27
N LYS A 91 10.75 -3.53 38.96
CA LYS A 91 10.62 -3.47 40.41
C LYS A 91 11.36 -4.68 40.96
#